data_AF-A0A918WZV2-F1
#
_entry.id   AF-A0A918WZV2-F1
#
_cell.length_a   1.000
_cell.length_b   1.000
_cell.length_c   1.000
_cell.angle_alpha   90.00
_cell.angle_beta   90.00
_cell.angle_gamma   90.00
#
_symmetry.space_group_name_H-M   'P 1'
#
loop_
_entity.id
_entity.type
_entity.pdbx_description
1 polymer ?
#
loop_
_entity_poly.entity_id
_entity_poly.type
_entity_poly.pdbx_seq_one_letter_code
_entity_poly.pdbx_strand_id
1 'polypeptide(L)'
;MSTSVEQGRTEVLGEPGRTETPGDVHVPGDVHVLDNAAWAALTGPHAHFAERLGRAARYPAGVSPFTALEDPADPRAWADLARLVGGPGVVTPVSGVLEVPEGWGVEQSIAGVQLVDAGLRAEHAPEAVRIGAADVPEVLELIALTQPGPFLPRTVELGTYLGVRDEDGKLIALAGERLRLPGWTEISAVCTHPEYRGRGLATRLVRAVAAGIRERGDVPFLHTGAHNVKAIRLYESLGFRLRRNVRFLLLRTPDA
;
A
#
# COMPACT_ATOMS: atom_id res chain seq x y z
N MET A 1 30.98 -26.36 76.43
CA MET A 1 30.60 -25.01 76.86
C MET A 1 30.33 -24.17 75.62
N SER A 2 29.17 -23.49 75.60
CA SER A 2 28.77 -22.35 74.74
C SER A 2 28.69 -22.59 73.22
N THR A 3 27.53 -22.88 72.62
CA THR A 3 26.33 -22.06 72.31
C THR A 3 26.56 -20.86 71.36
N SER A 4 25.93 -20.89 70.18
CA SER A 4 25.27 -19.77 69.45
C SER A 4 24.74 -20.30 68.10
N VAL A 5 23.46 -20.67 67.98
CA VAL A 5 22.28 -19.89 67.52
C VAL A 5 22.22 -19.68 65.99
N GLU A 6 21.42 -20.56 65.39
CA GLU A 6 20.42 -20.44 64.31
C GLU A 6 20.18 -19.07 63.63
N GLN A 7 20.07 -19.08 62.29
CA GLN A 7 18.88 -18.60 61.56
C GLN A 7 18.96 -18.91 60.07
N GLY A 8 17.93 -19.60 59.57
CA GLY A 8 17.76 -19.94 58.17
C GLY A 8 17.38 -18.75 57.29
N ARG A 9 17.70 -18.86 56.00
CA ARG A 9 17.07 -18.07 54.94
C ARG A 9 16.88 -18.92 53.69
N THR A 10 15.61 -19.03 53.36
CA THR A 10 14.93 -19.64 52.23
C THR A 10 15.61 -19.41 50.88
N GLU A 11 15.89 -20.50 50.16
CA GLU A 11 16.13 -20.50 48.72
C GLU A 11 14.85 -20.11 47.98
N VAL A 12 14.92 -19.05 47.17
CA VAL A 12 13.90 -18.76 46.16
C VAL A 12 14.56 -18.96 44.80
N LEU A 13 14.12 -20.02 44.12
CA LEU A 13 14.42 -20.34 42.73
C LEU A 13 14.05 -19.14 41.85
N GLY A 14 15.04 -18.56 41.17
CA GLY A 14 14.82 -17.54 40.14
C GLY A 14 14.21 -18.17 38.88
N GLU A 15 13.09 -17.63 38.42
CA GLU A 15 12.49 -17.98 37.13
C GLU A 15 13.38 -17.53 35.96
N PRO A 16 13.44 -18.28 34.84
CA PRO A 16 14.26 -17.93 33.70
C PRO A 16 13.71 -16.70 32.98
N GLY A 17 14.63 -15.79 32.64
CA GLY A 17 14.36 -14.49 32.05
C GLY A 17 13.54 -14.55 30.76
N ARG A 18 12.51 -13.71 30.71
CA ARG A 18 11.88 -13.30 29.45
C ARG A 18 12.88 -12.44 28.70
N THR A 19 13.36 -12.92 27.55
CA THR A 19 14.00 -12.08 26.54
C THR A 19 13.00 -11.04 26.07
N GLU A 20 13.17 -9.80 26.52
CA GLU A 20 12.48 -8.64 25.98
C GLU A 20 12.94 -8.44 24.53
N THR A 21 12.01 -8.60 23.59
CA THR A 21 12.15 -8.15 22.22
C THR A 21 12.39 -6.63 22.25
N PRO A 22 13.33 -6.05 21.48
CA PRO A 22 13.54 -4.61 21.48
C PRO A 22 12.25 -3.91 21.06
N GLY A 23 11.61 -3.26 22.04
CA GLY A 23 10.45 -2.42 21.82
C GLY A 23 10.85 -1.22 20.99
N ASP A 24 10.06 -0.94 19.95
CA ASP A 24 10.05 0.34 19.25
C ASP A 24 10.01 1.47 20.27
N VAL A 25 11.12 2.19 20.39
CA VAL A 25 11.14 3.49 21.03
C VAL A 25 10.45 4.44 20.04
N HIS A 26 9.13 4.57 20.16
CA HIS A 26 8.39 5.56 19.38
C HIS A 26 8.77 6.95 19.87
N VAL A 27 9.71 7.59 19.17
CA VAL A 27 9.98 9.02 19.28
C VAL A 27 8.85 9.74 18.53
N PRO A 28 8.04 10.58 19.20
CA PRO A 28 7.06 11.41 18.51
C PRO A 28 7.81 12.44 17.65
N GLY A 29 7.82 12.28 16.33
CA GLY A 29 8.46 13.23 15.41
C GLY A 29 9.02 12.63 14.11
N ASP A 30 9.27 11.32 14.05
CA ASP A 30 9.81 10.70 12.83
C ASP A 30 8.69 10.39 11.82
N VAL A 31 8.71 11.12 10.70
CA VAL A 31 7.83 10.86 9.55
C VAL A 31 8.20 9.49 8.98
N HIS A 32 7.29 8.53 9.09
CA HIS A 32 7.52 7.18 8.60
C HIS A 32 7.38 7.15 7.08
N VAL A 33 8.19 6.35 6.37
CA VAL A 33 8.21 6.31 4.88
C VAL A 33 6.83 6.08 4.24
N LEU A 34 5.97 5.29 4.88
CA LEU A 34 4.59 5.03 4.45
C LEU A 34 3.64 6.24 4.54
N ASP A 35 4.03 7.30 5.24
CA ASP A 35 3.22 8.52 5.35
C ASP A 35 3.26 9.34 4.06
N ASN A 36 4.35 9.24 3.30
CA ASN A 36 4.50 9.83 1.98
C ASN A 36 4.85 8.76 0.93
N ALA A 37 3.99 7.74 0.84
CA ALA A 37 4.28 6.52 0.09
C ALA A 37 4.52 6.74 -1.40
N ALA A 38 3.77 7.65 -2.04
CA ALA A 38 3.93 7.95 -3.45
C ALA A 38 5.27 8.65 -3.74
N TRP A 39 5.66 9.61 -2.89
CA TRP A 39 6.95 10.29 -3.01
C TRP A 39 8.09 9.30 -2.82
N ALA A 40 8.09 8.54 -1.71
CA ALA A 40 9.15 7.59 -1.41
C ALA A 40 9.27 6.47 -2.46
N ALA A 41 8.19 6.10 -3.15
CA ALA A 41 8.26 5.21 -4.30
C ALA A 41 8.97 5.89 -5.49
N LEU A 42 8.48 7.05 -5.92
CA LEU A 42 9.03 7.83 -7.04
C LEU A 42 10.43 8.40 -6.76
N THR A 43 10.89 8.36 -5.50
CA THR A 43 12.25 8.72 -5.08
C THR A 43 13.12 7.57 -4.63
N GLY A 44 12.60 6.36 -4.69
CA GLY A 44 13.35 5.15 -4.40
C GLY A 44 13.18 4.14 -5.52
N PRO A 45 12.62 2.94 -5.26
CA PRO A 45 12.55 1.85 -6.24
C PRO A 45 11.89 2.22 -7.57
N HIS A 46 10.95 3.17 -7.60
CA HIS A 46 10.24 3.59 -8.81
C HIS A 46 10.82 4.86 -9.45
N ALA A 47 12.04 5.28 -9.09
CA ALA A 47 12.68 6.45 -9.68
C ALA A 47 12.79 6.40 -11.21
N HIS A 48 12.88 5.19 -11.79
CA HIS A 48 12.90 4.98 -13.24
C HIS A 48 11.56 5.27 -13.95
N PHE A 49 10.45 5.36 -13.22
CA PHE A 49 9.17 5.84 -13.74
C PHE A 49 8.99 7.35 -13.55
N ALA A 50 9.76 8.00 -12.68
CA ALA A 50 9.39 9.31 -12.17
C ALA A 50 9.57 10.43 -13.20
N GLU A 51 8.47 11.12 -13.53
CA GLU A 51 8.50 12.45 -14.11
C GLU A 51 8.55 13.48 -12.98
N ARG A 52 9.58 14.32 -12.95
CA ARG A 52 9.86 15.22 -11.81
C ARG A 52 10.02 16.66 -12.23
N LEU A 53 9.55 17.55 -11.37
CA LEU A 53 9.84 18.98 -11.42
C LEU A 53 10.01 19.47 -9.99
N GLY A 54 11.22 19.93 -9.64
CA GLY A 54 11.53 20.42 -8.30
C GLY A 54 11.10 19.44 -7.20
N ARG A 55 10.15 19.88 -6.36
CA ARG A 55 9.63 19.14 -5.19
C ARG A 55 8.35 18.34 -5.48
N ALA A 56 8.03 18.11 -6.75
CA ALA A 56 6.89 17.32 -7.19
C ALA A 56 7.33 16.20 -8.14
N ALA A 57 6.60 15.08 -8.08
CA ALA A 57 6.81 13.93 -8.94
C ALA A 57 5.47 13.31 -9.37
N ARG A 58 5.46 12.63 -10.52
CA ARG A 58 4.32 11.82 -10.97
C ARG A 58 4.78 10.58 -11.71
N TYR A 59 3.89 9.60 -11.81
CA TYR A 59 4.04 8.51 -12.76
C TYR A 59 3.66 8.97 -14.18
N PRO A 60 4.14 8.30 -15.24
CA PRO A 60 3.66 8.53 -16.60
C PRO A 60 2.18 8.17 -16.67
N ALA A 61 1.41 8.95 -17.43
CA ALA A 61 -0.05 8.85 -17.47
C ALA A 61 -0.59 7.47 -17.89
N GLY A 62 0.20 6.63 -18.57
CA GLY A 62 -0.18 5.26 -18.91
C GLY A 62 0.07 4.22 -17.81
N VAL A 63 0.89 4.56 -16.80
CA VAL A 63 1.35 3.64 -15.73
C VAL A 63 0.51 3.80 -14.47
N SER A 64 0.35 5.02 -13.98
CA SER A 64 -0.44 5.33 -12.78
C SER A 64 -0.84 6.81 -12.82
N PRO A 65 -2.03 7.18 -12.31
CA PRO A 65 -2.43 8.58 -12.26
C PRO A 65 -1.77 9.34 -11.09
N PHE A 66 -1.09 8.65 -10.18
CA PHE A 66 -0.63 9.22 -8.92
C PHE A 66 0.45 10.28 -9.09
N THR A 67 0.29 11.35 -8.31
CA THR A 67 1.30 12.38 -8.09
C THR A 67 1.79 12.34 -6.64
N ALA A 68 2.92 13.00 -6.41
CA ALA A 68 3.56 13.07 -5.11
C ALA A 68 4.20 14.44 -4.89
N LEU A 69 4.20 14.88 -3.65
CA LEU A 69 4.86 16.08 -3.14
C LEU A 69 5.96 15.64 -2.18
N GLU A 70 7.12 16.29 -2.21
CA GLU A 70 8.18 16.04 -1.22
C GLU A 70 7.70 16.34 0.20
N ASP A 71 7.16 17.53 0.38
CA ASP A 71 6.58 18.02 1.62
C ASP A 71 5.29 18.78 1.30
N PRO A 72 4.10 18.24 1.65
CA PRO A 72 2.83 18.93 1.48
C PRO A 72 2.71 20.24 2.27
N ALA A 73 3.54 20.48 3.28
CA ALA A 73 3.56 21.74 4.02
C ALA A 73 4.34 22.86 3.29
N ASP A 74 5.14 22.53 2.27
CA ASP A 74 5.91 23.50 1.50
C ASP A 74 5.12 24.00 0.27
N PRO A 75 4.74 25.28 0.20
CA PRO A 75 4.02 25.84 -0.96
C PRO A 75 4.76 25.67 -2.29
N ARG A 76 6.10 25.54 -2.27
CA ARG A 76 6.90 25.31 -3.47
C ARG A 76 6.60 23.95 -4.10
N ALA A 77 6.33 22.92 -3.29
CA ALA A 77 5.96 21.59 -3.81
C ALA A 77 4.64 21.66 -4.58
N TRP A 78 3.68 22.45 -4.11
CA TRP A 78 2.42 22.68 -4.80
C TRP A 78 2.59 23.47 -6.11
N ALA A 79 3.40 24.53 -6.10
CA ALA A 79 3.70 25.30 -7.31
C ALA A 79 4.38 24.41 -8.39
N ASP A 80 5.33 23.57 -7.97
CA ASP A 80 5.98 22.60 -8.85
C ASP A 80 4.99 21.55 -9.36
N LEU A 81 4.08 21.05 -8.51
CA LEU A 81 3.06 20.10 -8.93
C LEU A 81 2.13 20.70 -9.98
N ALA A 82 1.63 21.93 -9.78
CA ALA A 82 0.76 22.59 -10.75
C ALA A 82 1.42 22.71 -12.13
N ARG A 83 2.72 23.06 -12.16
CA ARG A 83 3.50 23.10 -13.40
C ARG A 83 3.72 21.71 -14.00
N LEU A 84 4.00 20.70 -13.17
CA LEU A 84 4.27 19.33 -13.61
C LEU A 84 3.04 18.67 -14.26
N VAL A 85 1.84 18.93 -13.74
CA VAL A 85 0.62 18.30 -14.25
C VAL A 85 0.05 18.94 -15.51
N GLY A 86 0.50 20.15 -15.87
CA GLY A 86 0.15 20.80 -17.14
C GLY A 86 -0.38 22.23 -17.04
N GLY A 87 -0.31 22.87 -15.86
CA GLY A 87 -0.75 24.24 -15.68
C GLY A 87 -2.19 24.37 -15.16
N PRO A 88 -2.81 25.56 -15.28
CA PRO A 88 -4.08 25.91 -14.64
C PRO A 88 -5.27 25.00 -15.00
N GLY A 89 -6.19 24.83 -14.06
CA GLY A 89 -7.42 24.05 -14.23
C GLY A 89 -7.26 22.53 -14.42
N VAL A 90 -6.05 21.97 -14.34
CA VAL A 90 -5.81 20.53 -14.48
C VAL A 90 -6.24 19.78 -13.22
N VAL A 91 -6.92 18.65 -13.40
CA VAL A 91 -7.34 17.77 -12.30
C VAL A 91 -6.36 16.62 -12.13
N THR A 92 -5.87 16.40 -10.91
CA THR A 92 -4.85 15.40 -10.60
C THR A 92 -5.04 14.76 -9.22
N PRO A 93 -4.79 13.44 -9.05
CA PRO A 93 -4.92 12.82 -7.75
C PRO A 93 -3.69 13.07 -6.88
N VAL A 94 -3.93 13.44 -5.64
CA VAL A 94 -2.91 13.67 -4.61
C VAL A 94 -3.29 12.84 -3.38
N SER A 95 -2.35 12.08 -2.84
CA SER A 95 -2.57 11.20 -1.67
C SER A 95 -1.66 11.59 -0.52
N GLY A 96 -2.06 11.26 0.71
CA GLY A 96 -1.25 11.51 1.91
C GLY A 96 -1.22 12.97 2.37
N VAL A 97 -2.10 13.81 1.81
CA VAL A 97 -2.23 15.22 2.17
C VAL A 97 -3.47 15.41 3.05
N LEU A 98 -3.31 16.19 4.12
CA LEU A 98 -4.39 16.56 5.04
C LEU A 98 -4.93 17.96 4.77
N GLU A 99 -4.06 18.89 4.39
CA GLU A 99 -4.40 20.29 4.14
C GLU A 99 -4.12 20.65 2.68
N VAL A 100 -5.12 21.26 2.03
CA VAL A 100 -5.02 21.71 0.64
C VAL A 100 -4.81 23.23 0.67
N PRO A 101 -3.76 23.76 0.01
CA PRO A 101 -3.51 25.20 -0.03
C PRO A 101 -4.65 25.97 -0.69
N GLU A 102 -4.75 27.26 -0.34
CA GLU A 102 -5.66 28.19 -1.01
C GLU A 102 -5.41 28.22 -2.53
N GLY A 103 -6.48 28.38 -3.30
CA GLY A 103 -6.46 28.38 -4.77
C GLY A 103 -6.60 27.00 -5.41
N TRP A 104 -6.32 25.90 -4.70
CA TRP A 104 -6.58 24.55 -5.22
C TRP A 104 -8.04 24.15 -5.01
N GLY A 105 -8.68 23.63 -6.06
CA GLY A 105 -10.03 23.09 -5.99
C GLY A 105 -10.03 21.64 -5.51
N VAL A 106 -10.95 21.29 -4.60
CA VAL A 106 -11.16 19.88 -4.21
C VAL A 106 -12.32 19.31 -5.01
N GLU A 107 -12.02 18.50 -6.02
CA GLU A 107 -13.05 17.82 -6.84
C GLU A 107 -13.61 16.60 -6.13
N GLN A 108 -12.74 15.88 -5.43
CA GLN A 108 -13.14 14.68 -4.69
C GLN A 108 -12.23 14.50 -3.46
N SER A 109 -12.83 14.00 -2.38
CA SER A 109 -12.12 13.58 -1.17
C SER A 109 -12.64 12.23 -0.71
N ILE A 110 -11.85 11.19 -0.87
CA ILE A 110 -12.19 9.82 -0.46
C ILE A 110 -11.44 9.50 0.83
N ALA A 111 -12.19 9.16 1.88
CA ALA A 111 -11.61 8.63 3.11
C ALA A 111 -11.03 7.24 2.84
N GLY A 112 -9.78 7.03 3.27
CA GLY A 112 -9.05 5.78 3.11
C GLY A 112 -8.43 5.30 4.41
N VAL A 113 -8.03 4.04 4.39
CA VAL A 113 -7.23 3.42 5.45
C VAL A 113 -5.98 2.81 4.85
N GLN A 114 -4.87 2.90 5.59
CA GLN A 114 -3.63 2.20 5.30
C GLN A 114 -3.49 1.05 6.29
N LEU A 115 -3.26 -0.15 5.78
CA LEU A 115 -3.02 -1.35 6.57
C LEU A 115 -1.61 -1.88 6.29
N VAL A 116 -0.97 -2.45 7.32
CA VAL A 116 0.36 -3.07 7.23
C VAL A 116 0.31 -4.50 7.71
N ASP A 117 1.21 -5.33 7.18
CA ASP A 117 1.42 -6.68 7.66
C ASP A 117 1.74 -6.70 9.17
N ALA A 118 1.01 -7.51 9.93
CA ALA A 118 1.17 -7.70 11.37
C ALA A 118 1.13 -9.18 11.77
N GLY A 119 1.39 -10.08 10.82
CA GLY A 119 1.20 -11.51 11.00
C GLY A 119 0.51 -12.17 9.80
N LEU A 120 0.62 -11.58 8.61
CA LEU A 120 0.05 -12.14 7.39
C LEU A 120 0.60 -13.54 7.15
N ARG A 121 -0.26 -14.52 6.89
CA ARG A 121 0.21 -15.82 6.41
C ARG A 121 0.43 -15.75 4.90
N ALA A 122 1.67 -15.50 4.49
CA ALA A 122 2.08 -15.59 3.09
C ALA A 122 2.15 -17.05 2.62
N GLU A 123 1.66 -17.31 1.41
CA GLU A 123 1.52 -18.67 0.86
C GLU A 123 1.39 -18.59 -0.65
N HIS A 124 2.14 -19.41 -1.39
CA HIS A 124 2.03 -19.47 -2.85
C HIS A 124 0.67 -20.06 -3.28
N ALA A 125 0.20 -19.65 -4.45
CA ALA A 125 -0.99 -20.20 -5.10
C ALA A 125 -0.57 -20.90 -6.41
N PRO A 126 -0.39 -22.23 -6.43
CA PRO A 126 0.06 -22.97 -7.61
C PRO A 126 -0.85 -22.82 -8.83
N GLU A 127 -2.14 -22.53 -8.61
CA GLU A 127 -3.11 -22.27 -9.66
C GLU A 127 -3.01 -20.85 -10.25
N ALA A 128 -2.30 -19.94 -9.60
CA ALA A 128 -2.20 -18.56 -10.03
C ALA A 128 -1.15 -18.43 -11.15
N VAL A 129 -1.53 -17.73 -12.22
CA VAL A 129 -0.66 -17.42 -13.35
C VAL A 129 -0.13 -16.00 -13.24
N ARG A 130 1.10 -15.77 -13.72
CA ARG A 130 1.67 -14.43 -13.80
C ARG A 130 1.00 -13.66 -14.93
N ILE A 131 0.55 -12.45 -14.63
CA ILE A 131 -0.08 -11.54 -15.57
C ILE A 131 0.97 -10.61 -16.16
N GLY A 132 1.02 -10.51 -17.48
CA GLY A 132 1.96 -9.67 -18.23
C GLY A 132 1.27 -8.74 -19.23
N ALA A 133 2.06 -8.09 -20.08
CA ALA A 133 1.57 -7.11 -21.04
C ALA A 133 0.53 -7.68 -22.03
N ALA A 134 0.65 -8.95 -22.40
CA ALA A 134 -0.28 -9.63 -23.29
C ALA A 134 -1.68 -9.81 -22.67
N ASP A 135 -1.78 -9.90 -21.35
CA ASP A 135 -3.04 -10.10 -20.63
C ASP A 135 -3.78 -8.77 -20.35
N VAL A 136 -3.16 -7.61 -20.63
CA VAL A 136 -3.71 -6.29 -20.28
C VAL A 136 -5.13 -6.05 -20.81
N PRO A 137 -5.49 -6.39 -22.05
CA PRO A 137 -6.87 -6.22 -22.52
C PRO A 137 -7.89 -6.93 -21.62
N GLU A 138 -7.61 -8.17 -21.24
CA GLU A 138 -8.47 -8.97 -20.37
C GLU A 138 -8.48 -8.47 -18.91
N VAL A 139 -7.33 -8.00 -18.42
CA VAL A 139 -7.27 -7.32 -17.11
C VAL A 139 -8.18 -6.10 -17.10
N LEU A 140 -8.15 -5.27 -18.15
CA LEU A 140 -8.98 -4.08 -18.23
C LEU A 140 -10.48 -4.42 -18.27
N GLU A 141 -10.88 -5.53 -18.91
CA GLU A 141 -12.26 -6.04 -18.84
C GLU A 141 -12.66 -6.40 -17.40
N LEU A 142 -11.82 -7.15 -16.67
CA LEU A 142 -12.09 -7.50 -15.28
C LEU A 142 -12.12 -6.26 -14.37
N ILE A 143 -11.23 -5.29 -14.59
CA ILE A 143 -11.18 -4.03 -13.85
C ILE A 143 -12.47 -3.21 -14.10
N ALA A 144 -12.96 -3.15 -15.33
CA ALA A 144 -14.21 -2.45 -15.65
C ALA A 144 -15.41 -3.04 -14.90
N LEU A 145 -15.44 -4.37 -14.71
CA LEU A 145 -16.50 -5.07 -13.98
C LEU A 145 -16.43 -4.92 -12.46
N THR A 146 -15.25 -4.64 -11.91
CA THR A 146 -14.99 -4.76 -10.46
C THR A 146 -14.54 -3.48 -9.78
N GLN A 147 -14.02 -2.51 -10.54
CA GLN A 147 -13.58 -1.18 -10.10
C GLN A 147 -12.71 -1.19 -8.82
N PRO A 148 -11.61 -1.96 -8.74
CA PRO A 148 -10.79 -2.07 -7.52
C PRO A 148 -9.87 -0.86 -7.28
N GLY A 149 -9.92 0.14 -8.15
CA GLY A 149 -8.99 1.26 -8.21
C GLY A 149 -8.42 1.44 -9.62
N PRO A 150 -7.54 2.44 -9.82
CA PRO A 150 -6.97 2.71 -11.13
C PRO A 150 -6.11 1.55 -11.62
N PHE A 151 -6.37 1.11 -12.85
CA PHE A 151 -5.51 0.21 -13.63
C PHE A 151 -5.53 0.71 -15.07
N LEU A 152 -4.35 0.99 -15.60
CA LEU A 152 -4.10 1.62 -16.90
C LEU A 152 -3.27 0.67 -17.78
N PRO A 153 -3.13 0.94 -19.10
CA PRO A 153 -2.49 0.01 -20.02
C PRO A 153 -1.06 -0.43 -19.64
N ARG A 154 -0.34 0.41 -18.88
CA ARG A 154 1.03 0.12 -18.42
C ARG A 154 1.13 -0.12 -16.91
N THR A 155 0.00 -0.20 -16.18
CA THR A 155 0.01 -0.45 -14.72
C THR A 155 0.64 -1.80 -14.36
N VAL A 156 0.57 -2.78 -15.27
CA VAL A 156 1.23 -4.09 -15.09
C VAL A 156 2.75 -3.98 -14.94
N GLU A 157 3.37 -2.88 -15.39
CA GLU A 157 4.81 -2.64 -15.27
C GLU A 157 5.24 -2.31 -13.82
N LEU A 158 4.31 -1.95 -12.92
CA LEU A 158 4.63 -1.54 -11.54
C LEU A 158 5.12 -2.68 -10.65
N GLY A 159 4.95 -3.94 -11.05
CA GLY A 159 5.41 -5.07 -10.27
C GLY A 159 4.78 -6.39 -10.68
N THR A 160 4.75 -7.35 -9.75
CA THR A 160 4.15 -8.65 -10.01
C THR A 160 2.63 -8.61 -9.89
N TYR A 161 1.94 -9.13 -10.91
CA TYR A 161 0.52 -9.40 -10.91
C TYR A 161 0.27 -10.90 -11.06
N LEU A 162 -0.66 -11.41 -10.27
CA LEU A 162 -1.10 -12.81 -10.27
C LEU A 162 -2.59 -12.86 -10.55
N GLY A 163 -3.00 -13.80 -11.39
CA GLY A 163 -4.39 -14.02 -11.75
C GLY A 163 -4.81 -15.48 -11.65
N VAL A 164 -6.10 -15.71 -11.53
CA VAL A 164 -6.70 -17.05 -11.64
C VAL A 164 -7.60 -17.07 -12.85
N ARG A 165 -7.49 -18.12 -13.66
CA ARG A 165 -8.34 -18.38 -14.83
C ARG A 165 -9.37 -19.46 -14.51
N ASP A 166 -10.54 -19.41 -15.12
CA ASP A 166 -11.52 -20.51 -15.09
C ASP A 166 -11.17 -21.62 -16.10
N GLU A 167 -12.04 -22.61 -16.21
CA GLU A 167 -11.85 -23.78 -17.08
C GLU A 167 -11.81 -23.42 -18.57
N ASP A 168 -12.49 -22.34 -18.96
CA ASP A 168 -12.48 -21.80 -20.34
C ASP A 168 -11.29 -20.86 -20.58
N GLY A 169 -10.44 -20.68 -19.58
CA GLY A 169 -9.25 -19.85 -19.64
C GLY A 169 -9.50 -18.36 -19.39
N LYS A 170 -10.70 -17.94 -18.98
CA LYS A 170 -11.02 -16.52 -18.71
C LYS A 170 -10.45 -16.09 -17.36
N LEU A 171 -9.85 -14.91 -17.29
CA LEU A 171 -9.36 -14.29 -16.06
C LEU A 171 -10.53 -13.91 -15.13
N ILE A 172 -10.61 -14.59 -13.99
CA ILE A 172 -11.71 -14.44 -13.03
C ILE A 172 -11.30 -13.76 -11.71
N ALA A 173 -10.01 -13.63 -11.44
CA ALA A 173 -9.50 -12.90 -10.27
C ALA A 173 -8.10 -12.37 -10.53
N LEU A 174 -7.75 -11.26 -9.87
CA LEU A 174 -6.48 -10.55 -9.99
C LEU A 174 -6.06 -10.01 -8.62
N ALA A 175 -4.75 -10.02 -8.36
CA ALA A 175 -4.10 -9.15 -7.38
C ALA A 175 -2.67 -8.86 -7.85
N GLY A 176 -2.09 -7.76 -7.41
CA GLY A 176 -0.69 -7.48 -7.72
C GLY A 176 -0.10 -6.37 -6.88
N GLU A 177 1.00 -5.81 -7.38
CA GLU A 177 1.82 -4.83 -6.70
C GLU A 177 1.59 -3.42 -7.28
N ARG A 178 1.72 -2.36 -6.46
CA ARG A 178 1.54 -0.97 -6.95
C ARG A 178 2.64 -0.01 -6.54
N LEU A 179 2.70 0.43 -5.29
CA LEU A 179 3.80 1.27 -4.81
C LEU A 179 4.91 0.39 -4.24
N ARG A 180 6.15 0.63 -4.65
CA ARG A 180 7.33 0.04 -4.03
C ARG A 180 8.25 1.10 -3.47
N LEU A 181 8.57 0.97 -2.20
CA LEU A 181 9.35 1.90 -1.39
C LEU A 181 10.51 1.13 -0.76
N PRO A 182 11.53 1.80 -0.20
CA PRO A 182 12.58 1.10 0.54
C PRO A 182 11.99 0.21 1.66
N GLY A 183 12.11 -1.12 1.51
CA GLY A 183 11.63 -2.11 2.47
C GLY A 183 10.12 -2.38 2.48
N TRP A 184 9.35 -1.80 1.55
CA TRP A 184 7.88 -1.94 1.52
C TRP A 184 7.35 -2.14 0.11
N THR A 185 6.35 -2.99 -0.05
CA THR A 185 5.60 -3.14 -1.32
C THR A 185 4.11 -3.17 -1.06
N GLU A 186 3.37 -2.42 -1.87
CA GLU A 186 1.92 -2.29 -1.77
C GLU A 186 1.21 -3.41 -2.53
N ILE A 187 0.27 -4.09 -1.89
CA ILE A 187 -0.69 -4.97 -2.54
C ILE A 187 -1.87 -4.13 -3.07
N SER A 188 -2.24 -4.35 -4.32
CA SER A 188 -3.23 -3.58 -5.06
C SER A 188 -3.99 -4.44 -6.06
N ALA A 189 -4.98 -3.82 -6.73
CA ALA A 189 -5.79 -4.41 -7.81
C ALA A 189 -6.46 -5.74 -7.43
N VAL A 190 -6.77 -5.92 -6.14
CA VAL A 190 -7.43 -7.12 -5.64
C VAL A 190 -8.88 -7.12 -6.09
N CYS A 191 -9.21 -7.97 -7.06
CA CYS A 191 -10.58 -8.12 -7.53
C CYS A 191 -10.91 -9.55 -7.93
N THR A 192 -12.21 -9.83 -7.98
CA THR A 192 -12.76 -11.11 -8.40
C THR A 192 -14.04 -10.85 -9.16
N HIS A 193 -14.17 -11.51 -10.32
CA HIS A 193 -15.34 -11.46 -11.17
C HIS A 193 -16.60 -11.75 -10.33
N PRO A 194 -17.71 -10.98 -10.50
CA PRO A 194 -18.87 -11.08 -9.63
C PRO A 194 -19.42 -12.50 -9.44
N GLU A 195 -19.47 -13.30 -10.51
CA GLU A 195 -19.96 -14.70 -10.52
C GLU A 195 -19.03 -15.72 -9.82
N TYR A 196 -17.79 -15.31 -9.52
CA TYR A 196 -16.77 -16.16 -8.91
C TYR A 196 -16.43 -15.74 -7.46
N ARG A 197 -17.18 -14.78 -6.90
CA ARG A 197 -17.02 -14.35 -5.50
C ARG A 197 -17.41 -15.46 -4.53
N GLY A 198 -16.93 -15.36 -3.28
CA GLY A 198 -17.20 -16.34 -2.23
C GLY A 198 -16.37 -17.63 -2.32
N ARG A 199 -15.48 -17.75 -3.32
CA ARG A 199 -14.63 -18.95 -3.55
C ARG A 199 -13.21 -18.84 -2.97
N GLY A 200 -12.94 -17.80 -2.17
CA GLY A 200 -11.64 -17.56 -1.54
C GLY A 200 -10.52 -17.07 -2.48
N LEU A 201 -10.84 -16.68 -3.72
CA LEU A 201 -9.85 -16.28 -4.74
C LEU A 201 -9.00 -15.08 -4.31
N ALA A 202 -9.63 -14.01 -3.82
CA ALA A 202 -8.92 -12.83 -3.32
C ALA A 202 -7.96 -13.17 -2.17
N THR A 203 -8.38 -14.02 -1.22
CA THR A 203 -7.53 -14.50 -0.13
C THR A 203 -6.27 -15.18 -0.66
N ARG A 204 -6.43 -16.15 -1.59
CA ARG A 204 -5.29 -16.90 -2.14
C ARG A 204 -4.33 -15.97 -2.89
N LEU A 205 -4.86 -15.08 -3.73
CA LEU A 205 -4.04 -14.14 -4.47
C LEU A 205 -3.30 -13.13 -3.57
N VAL A 206 -3.95 -12.58 -2.54
CA VAL A 206 -3.26 -11.68 -1.57
C VAL A 206 -2.13 -12.40 -0.85
N ARG A 207 -2.34 -13.65 -0.41
CA ARG A 207 -1.27 -14.45 0.22
C ARG A 207 -0.12 -14.75 -0.73
N ALA A 208 -0.41 -15.02 -1.99
CA ALA A 208 0.58 -15.33 -3.01
C ALA A 208 1.41 -14.10 -3.39
N VAL A 209 0.78 -12.93 -3.55
CA VAL A 209 1.49 -11.67 -3.76
C VAL A 209 2.36 -11.35 -2.55
N ALA A 210 1.84 -11.53 -1.33
CA ALA A 210 2.60 -11.32 -0.11
C ALA A 210 3.81 -12.26 0.03
N ALA A 211 3.70 -13.51 -0.43
CA ALA A 211 4.83 -14.44 -0.48
C ALA A 211 5.95 -13.89 -1.36
N GLY A 212 5.63 -13.48 -2.59
CA GLY A 212 6.60 -12.87 -3.49
C GLY A 212 7.22 -11.57 -2.95
N ILE A 213 6.44 -10.75 -2.23
CA ILE A 213 6.95 -9.54 -1.56
C ILE A 213 7.99 -9.90 -0.49
N ARG A 214 7.68 -10.87 0.38
CA ARG A 214 8.55 -11.30 1.49
C ARG A 214 9.82 -12.01 1.02
N GLU A 215 9.73 -12.81 -0.03
CA GLU A 215 10.90 -13.47 -0.63
C GLU A 215 11.97 -12.46 -1.09
N ARG A 216 11.53 -11.25 -1.47
CA ARG A 216 12.43 -10.15 -1.85
C ARG A 216 12.89 -9.28 -0.68
N GLY A 217 12.42 -9.57 0.53
CA GLY A 217 12.77 -8.83 1.76
C GLY A 217 11.93 -7.57 2.01
N ASP A 218 10.88 -7.31 1.24
CA ASP A 218 9.98 -6.18 1.46
C ASP A 218 8.82 -6.57 2.41
N VAL A 219 8.25 -5.59 3.11
CA VAL A 219 7.06 -5.78 3.97
C VAL A 219 5.79 -5.39 3.20
N PRO A 220 4.76 -6.27 3.16
CA PRO A 220 3.48 -5.94 2.55
C PRO A 220 2.72 -4.83 3.30
N PHE A 221 2.14 -3.91 2.54
CA PHE A 221 1.13 -2.99 3.03
C PHE A 221 0.06 -2.78 1.95
N LEU A 222 -1.04 -2.11 2.28
CA LEU A 222 -2.05 -1.75 1.30
C LEU A 222 -2.87 -0.54 1.74
N HIS A 223 -3.59 0.02 0.78
CA HIS A 223 -4.64 0.99 1.03
C HIS A 223 -5.99 0.49 0.52
N THR A 224 -7.06 0.89 1.21
CA THR A 224 -8.43 0.76 0.69
C THR A 224 -9.30 1.92 1.16
N GLY A 225 -10.44 2.12 0.50
CA GLY A 225 -11.42 3.12 0.93
C GLY A 225 -11.98 2.76 2.32
N ALA A 226 -12.13 3.75 3.20
CA ALA A 226 -12.59 3.56 4.57
C ALA A 226 -14.01 2.96 4.64
N HIS A 227 -14.82 3.14 3.61
CA HIS A 227 -16.16 2.55 3.49
C HIS A 227 -16.16 1.12 2.95
N ASN A 228 -15.01 0.58 2.51
CA ASN A 228 -14.90 -0.79 2.01
C ASN A 228 -14.73 -1.79 3.17
N VAL A 229 -15.75 -1.85 4.04
CA VAL A 229 -15.76 -2.68 5.25
C VAL A 229 -15.52 -4.16 4.93
N LYS A 230 -15.98 -4.65 3.77
CA LYS A 230 -15.75 -6.03 3.33
C LYS A 230 -14.27 -6.31 3.07
N ALA A 231 -13.57 -5.42 2.35
CA ALA A 231 -12.15 -5.58 2.10
C ALA A 231 -11.32 -5.40 3.37
N ILE A 232 -11.67 -4.42 4.23
CA ILE A 232 -10.98 -4.21 5.51
C ILE A 232 -11.04 -5.48 6.37
N ARG A 233 -12.23 -6.05 6.57
CA ARG A 233 -12.39 -7.31 7.33
C ARG A 233 -11.63 -8.48 6.71
N LEU A 234 -11.60 -8.57 5.38
CA LEU A 234 -10.78 -9.55 4.68
C LEU A 234 -9.31 -9.35 5.06
N TYR A 235 -8.75 -8.17 4.86
CA TYR A 235 -7.34 -7.91 5.13
C TYR A 235 -6.97 -8.14 6.60
N GLU A 236 -7.81 -7.70 7.54
CA GLU A 236 -7.63 -7.99 8.98
C GLU A 236 -7.61 -9.49 9.26
N SER A 237 -8.54 -10.26 8.68
CA SER A 237 -8.57 -11.72 8.83
C SER A 237 -7.36 -12.43 8.22
N LEU A 238 -6.67 -11.78 7.28
CA LEU A 238 -5.45 -12.31 6.69
C LEU A 238 -4.20 -12.02 7.52
N GLY A 239 -4.27 -11.10 8.49
CA GLY A 239 -3.14 -10.72 9.35
C GLY A 239 -2.59 -9.31 9.09
N PHE A 240 -3.32 -8.46 8.34
CA PHE A 240 -3.02 -7.03 8.30
C PHE A 240 -3.61 -6.32 9.53
N ARG A 241 -2.97 -5.22 9.96
CA ARG A 241 -3.53 -4.30 10.96
C ARG A 241 -3.70 -2.91 10.39
N LEU A 242 -4.71 -2.19 10.86
CA LEU A 242 -4.85 -0.76 10.59
C LEU A 242 -3.61 -0.02 11.11
N ARG A 243 -2.97 0.75 10.22
CA ARG A 243 -1.86 1.65 10.57
C ARG A 243 -2.35 3.07 10.77
N ARG A 244 -3.10 3.61 9.80
CA ARG A 244 -3.60 5.00 9.85
C ARG A 244 -4.76 5.25 8.90
N ASN A 245 -5.49 6.33 9.15
CA ASN A 245 -6.40 6.93 8.17
C ASN A 245 -5.60 7.78 7.17
N VAL A 246 -6.08 7.81 5.93
CA VAL A 246 -5.53 8.62 4.82
C VAL A 246 -6.66 9.30 4.05
N ARG A 247 -6.32 10.28 3.22
CA ARG A 247 -7.23 10.84 2.21
C ARG A 247 -6.66 10.62 0.81
N PHE A 248 -7.52 10.20 -0.11
CA PHE A 248 -7.26 10.25 -1.54
C PHE A 248 -8.01 11.44 -2.09
N LEU A 249 -7.28 12.45 -2.56
CA LEU A 249 -7.85 13.68 -3.06
C LEU A 249 -7.74 13.69 -4.58
N LEU A 250 -8.77 14.20 -5.24
CA LEU A 250 -8.71 14.63 -6.62
C LEU A 250 -8.77 16.16 -6.60
N LEU A 251 -7.67 16.80 -7.00
CA LEU A 251 -7.50 18.24 -6.86
C LEU A 251 -7.40 18.90 -8.21
N ARG A 252 -8.00 20.09 -8.35
CA ARG A 252 -7.84 20.99 -9.48
C ARG A 252 -6.75 22.01 -9.14
N THR A 253 -5.76 22.14 -10.01
CA THR A 253 -4.74 23.20 -9.90
C THR A 253 -5.40 24.59 -9.92
N PRO A 254 -4.80 25.61 -9.28
CA PRO A 254 -5.32 26.97 -9.32
C PRO A 254 -5.56 27.47 -10.75
N ASP A 255 -6.56 28.33 -10.88
CA ASP A 255 -6.77 29.10 -12.12
C ASP A 255 -5.61 30.09 -12.33
N ALA A 256 -5.45 30.55 -13.57
CA ALA A 256 -4.37 31.46 -13.99
C ALA A 256 -4.48 32.85 -13.36
#